data_AF-A0A6P8XWJ6-F1
#
_entry.id   AF-A0A6P8XWJ6-F1
#
_cell.length_a   1.000
_cell.length_b   1.000
_cell.length_c   1.000
_cell.angle_alpha   90.00
_cell.angle_beta   90.00
_cell.angle_gamma   90.00
#
_symmetry.space_group_name_H-M   'P 1'
#
loop_
_entity.id
_entity.type
_entity.pdbx_description
1 polymer ?
#
loop_
_entity_poly.entity_id
_entity_poly.type
_entity_poly.pdbx_seq_one_letter_code
_entity_poly.pdbx_strand_id
1 'polypeptide(L)'
;MASKIVIVLCFALFAAAVAKSRYTDDQVDEINSRIAKCLQPLPAVPKGGIYRPSDDCRFRAGITPINEQGATKESVINPINECLSKAGIKDGAAFETAKQCLKTQLSKPL
;
A
#
# COMPACT_ATOMS: atom_id res chain seq x y z
N MET A 1 13.85 50.48 27.48
CA MET A 1 12.78 49.50 27.23
C MET A 1 12.56 49.45 25.73
N ALA A 2 13.15 48.48 25.04
CA ALA A 2 13.06 48.36 23.58
C ALA A 2 12.26 47.10 23.25
N SER A 3 11.00 47.32 22.88
CA SER A 3 10.08 46.30 22.38
C SER A 3 10.63 45.77 21.06
N LYS A 4 10.96 44.47 21.00
CA LYS A 4 11.32 43.78 19.76
C LYS A 4 10.33 42.65 19.53
N ILE A 5 9.18 43.01 18.98
CA ILE A 5 8.30 42.08 18.27
C ILE A 5 8.71 42.15 16.81
N VAL A 6 9.42 41.13 16.33
CA VAL A 6 9.45 40.80 14.90
C VAL A 6 9.29 39.29 14.82
N ILE A 7 8.04 38.85 14.83
CA ILE A 7 7.63 37.50 14.51
C ILE A 7 7.78 37.37 12.99
N VAL A 8 8.92 36.83 12.54
CA VAL A 8 9.05 36.37 11.15
C VAL A 8 8.46 34.97 11.09
N LEU A 9 7.14 34.92 10.91
CA LEU A 9 6.41 33.73 10.48
C LEU A 9 6.82 33.42 9.05
N CYS A 10 7.91 32.67 8.88
CA CYS A 10 8.19 31.97 7.63
C CYS A 10 7.17 30.84 7.49
N PHE A 11 5.98 31.17 6.97
CA PHE A 11 5.08 30.19 6.38
C PHE A 11 5.76 29.59 5.16
N ALA A 12 6.56 28.55 5.38
CA ALA A 12 6.94 27.64 4.31
C ALA A 12 5.64 26.99 3.82
N LEU A 13 5.13 27.46 2.68
CA LEU A 13 4.13 26.75 1.90
C LEU A 13 4.68 25.35 1.62
N PHE A 14 4.18 24.35 2.36
CA PHE A 14 4.25 22.97 1.88
C PHE A 14 3.33 22.90 0.67
N ALA A 15 3.90 23.10 -0.52
CA ALA A 15 3.28 22.60 -1.73
C ALA A 15 3.15 21.09 -1.56
N ALA A 16 1.98 20.63 -1.11
CA ALA A 16 1.62 19.23 -1.15
C ALA A 16 1.62 18.85 -2.64
N ALA A 17 2.76 18.34 -3.11
CA ALA A 17 2.86 17.74 -4.43
C ALA A 17 1.93 16.54 -4.39
N VAL A 18 0.70 16.71 -4.86
CA VAL A 18 -0.22 15.61 -5.12
C VAL A 18 0.48 14.79 -6.21
N ALA A 19 1.13 13.70 -5.79
CA ALA A 19 1.77 12.79 -6.72
C ALA A 19 0.66 12.20 -7.59
N LYS A 20 0.61 12.64 -8.85
CA LYS A 20 -0.35 12.11 -9.82
C LYS A 20 -0.07 10.60 -9.98
N SER A 21 -1.11 9.79 -9.90
CA SER A 21 -1.03 8.33 -10.16
C SER A 21 -0.24 8.08 -11.45
N ARG A 22 0.68 7.10 -11.40
CA ARG A 22 1.47 6.67 -12.56
C ARG A 22 0.65 5.87 -13.57
N TYR A 23 -0.55 5.46 -13.19
CA TYR A 23 -1.39 4.51 -13.90
C TYR A 23 -2.76 5.12 -14.16
N THR A 24 -3.40 4.71 -15.25
CA THR A 24 -4.82 5.02 -15.47
C THR A 24 -5.69 4.26 -14.47
N ASP A 25 -6.94 4.67 -14.31
CA ASP A 25 -7.89 3.99 -13.42
C ASP A 25 -8.04 2.49 -13.80
N ASP A 26 -8.16 2.18 -15.10
CA ASP A 26 -8.21 0.80 -15.60
C ASP A 26 -6.95 -0.01 -15.21
N GLN A 27 -5.77 0.60 -15.30
CA GLN A 27 -4.51 -0.04 -14.93
C GLN A 27 -4.43 -0.27 -13.41
N VAL A 28 -4.94 0.67 -12.60
CA VAL A 28 -5.04 0.51 -11.15
C VAL A 28 -5.99 -0.63 -10.80
N ASP A 29 -7.13 -0.73 -11.47
CA ASP A 29 -8.10 -1.81 -11.29
C ASP A 29 -7.51 -3.17 -11.65
N GLU A 30 -6.72 -3.24 -12.72
CA GLU A 30 -5.98 -4.44 -13.08
C GLU A 30 -4.94 -4.82 -12.01
N ILE A 31 -4.15 -3.84 -11.53
CA ILE A 31 -3.19 -4.09 -10.43
C ILE A 31 -3.93 -4.59 -9.19
N ASN A 32 -5.05 -3.97 -8.82
CA ASN A 32 -5.87 -4.37 -7.69
C ASN A 32 -6.40 -5.80 -7.84
N SER A 33 -6.89 -6.15 -9.03
CA SER A 33 -7.34 -7.52 -9.34
C SER A 33 -6.21 -8.54 -9.19
N ARG A 34 -5.01 -8.22 -9.69
CA ARG A 34 -3.81 -9.07 -9.56
C ARG A 34 -3.41 -9.27 -8.09
N ILE A 35 -3.36 -8.19 -7.29
CA ILE A 35 -3.06 -8.28 -5.85
C ILE A 35 -4.13 -9.09 -5.14
N ALA A 36 -5.42 -8.81 -5.37
CA ALA A 36 -6.53 -9.52 -4.73
C ALA A 36 -6.47 -11.03 -4.98
N LYS A 37 -6.21 -11.45 -6.23
CA LYS A 37 -6.05 -12.87 -6.59
C LYS A 37 -4.89 -13.53 -5.83
N CYS A 38 -3.75 -12.84 -5.70
CA CYS A 38 -2.60 -13.38 -4.96
C CYS A 38 -2.87 -13.51 -3.46
N LEU A 39 -3.69 -12.63 -2.88
CA LEU A 39 -3.97 -12.61 -1.45
C LEU A 39 -5.23 -13.41 -1.05
N GLN A 40 -6.06 -13.83 -2.03
CA GLN A 40 -7.28 -14.60 -1.80
C GLN A 40 -7.07 -15.83 -0.90
N PRO A 41 -6.01 -16.64 -1.08
CA PRO A 41 -5.81 -17.87 -0.29
C PRO A 41 -5.45 -17.61 1.18
N LEU A 42 -5.13 -16.36 1.55
CA LEU A 42 -4.74 -16.04 2.92
C LEU A 42 -5.94 -16.10 3.86
N PRO A 43 -5.77 -16.67 5.06
CA PRO A 43 -6.86 -16.86 5.99
C PRO A 43 -7.38 -15.53 6.53
N ALA A 44 -8.66 -15.53 6.90
CA ALA A 44 -9.19 -14.53 7.82
C ALA A 44 -8.62 -14.79 9.22
N VAL A 45 -8.49 -13.74 10.03
CA VAL A 45 -8.08 -13.85 11.43
C VAL A 45 -9.23 -13.39 12.34
N PRO A 46 -9.46 -14.07 13.47
CA PRO A 46 -10.48 -13.66 14.43
C PRO A 46 -10.03 -12.39 15.16
N LYS A 47 -10.69 -11.26 14.89
CA LYS A 47 -10.41 -9.96 15.53
C LYS A 47 -11.72 -9.26 15.92
N GLY A 48 -12.44 -9.85 16.87
CA GLY A 48 -13.79 -9.39 17.24
C GLY A 48 -14.85 -9.64 16.15
N GLY A 49 -14.52 -10.50 15.18
CA GLY A 49 -15.31 -10.80 13.97
C GLY A 49 -14.42 -11.45 12.90
N ILE A 50 -14.98 -11.69 11.70
CA ILE A 50 -14.23 -12.15 10.53
C ILE A 50 -13.47 -10.94 9.95
N TYR A 51 -12.18 -10.83 10.26
CA TYR A 51 -11.29 -9.83 9.69
C TYR A 51 -10.37 -10.47 8.65
N ARG A 52 -10.22 -9.85 7.48
CA ARG A 52 -9.31 -10.31 6.43
C ARG A 52 -8.14 -9.34 6.31
N PRO A 53 -6.98 -9.62 6.94
CA PRO A 53 -5.81 -8.76 6.83
C PRO A 53 -5.34 -8.56 5.38
N SER A 54 -5.58 -9.53 4.52
CA SER A 54 -5.29 -9.45 3.09
C SER A 54 -5.99 -8.29 2.40
N ASP A 55 -7.24 -7.98 2.76
CA ASP A 55 -7.98 -6.86 2.17
C ASP A 55 -7.46 -5.51 2.68
N ASP A 56 -7.21 -5.39 3.99
CA ASP A 56 -6.64 -4.16 4.57
C ASP A 56 -5.25 -3.86 3.98
N CYS A 57 -4.38 -4.86 3.93
CA CYS A 57 -3.02 -4.71 3.40
C CYS A 57 -3.02 -4.45 1.89
N ARG A 58 -3.93 -5.05 1.12
CA ARG A 58 -4.10 -4.75 -0.31
C ARG A 58 -4.36 -3.27 -0.53
N PHE A 59 -5.28 -2.67 0.20
CA PHE A 59 -5.62 -1.26 -0.01
C PHE A 59 -4.59 -0.32 0.60
N ARG A 60 -4.23 -0.51 1.88
CA ARG A 60 -3.36 0.43 2.60
C ARG A 60 -1.91 0.39 2.18
N ALA A 61 -1.39 -0.80 1.88
CA ALA A 61 0.02 -0.99 1.51
C ALA A 61 0.22 -1.24 0.00
N GLY A 62 -0.85 -1.52 -0.74
CA GLY A 62 -0.84 -1.73 -2.19
C GLY A 62 -1.43 -0.56 -2.97
N ILE A 63 -2.75 -0.43 -2.98
CA ILE A 63 -3.46 0.48 -3.89
C ILE A 63 -3.32 1.95 -3.50
N THR A 64 -3.37 2.28 -2.21
CA THR A 64 -3.26 3.66 -1.73
C THR A 64 -1.91 4.29 -2.13
N PRO A 65 -0.74 3.63 -1.89
CA PRO A 65 0.53 4.15 -2.38
C PRO A 65 0.60 4.32 -3.90
N ILE A 66 -0.03 3.43 -4.67
CA ILE A 66 -0.06 3.53 -6.13
C ILE A 66 -0.84 4.77 -6.58
N ASN A 67 -2.02 4.98 -6.01
CA ASN A 67 -2.92 6.08 -6.39
C ASN A 67 -2.43 7.45 -5.90
N GLU A 68 -1.93 7.52 -4.67
CA GLU A 68 -1.74 8.79 -3.97
C GLU A 68 -0.27 9.19 -3.83
N GLN A 69 0.65 8.22 -3.91
CA GLN A 69 2.08 8.44 -3.65
C GLN A 69 2.94 8.17 -4.89
N GLY A 70 2.32 7.82 -6.01
CA GLY A 70 3.00 7.50 -7.25
C GLY A 70 3.93 6.29 -7.13
N ALA A 71 3.60 5.33 -6.26
CA ALA A 71 4.34 4.08 -6.15
C ALA A 71 4.22 3.24 -7.43
N THR A 72 5.22 2.42 -7.74
CA THR A 72 5.12 1.43 -8.82
C THR A 72 4.45 0.15 -8.31
N LYS A 73 3.81 -0.60 -9.21
CA LYS A 73 3.21 -1.91 -8.88
C LYS A 73 4.19 -2.89 -8.22
N GLU A 74 5.48 -2.84 -8.52
CA GLU A 74 6.50 -3.70 -7.90
C GLU A 74 6.91 -3.20 -6.52
N SER A 75 6.98 -1.88 -6.33
CA SER A 75 7.45 -1.27 -5.09
C SER A 75 6.55 -1.58 -3.88
N VAL A 76 5.27 -1.90 -4.12
CA VAL A 76 4.29 -2.21 -3.06
C VAL A 76 4.34 -3.65 -2.55
N ILE A 77 5.11 -4.55 -3.19
CA ILE A 77 5.20 -5.95 -2.78
C ILE A 77 5.70 -6.08 -1.33
N ASN A 78 6.79 -5.39 -0.99
CA ASN A 78 7.37 -5.44 0.36
C ASN A 78 6.45 -4.81 1.41
N PRO A 79 5.89 -3.60 1.20
CA PRO A 79 4.87 -3.02 2.07
C PRO A 79 3.67 -3.96 2.35
N ILE A 80 3.16 -4.64 1.32
CA ILE A 80 2.07 -5.63 1.50
C ILE A 80 2.54 -6.77 2.40
N ASN A 81 3.71 -7.36 2.15
CA ASN A 81 4.24 -8.47 2.94
C ASN A 81 4.52 -8.08 4.40
N GLU A 82 5.02 -6.86 4.63
CA GLU A 82 5.22 -6.32 5.98
C GLU A 82 3.90 -6.08 6.70
N CYS A 83 2.90 -5.54 6.00
CA CYS A 83 1.56 -5.34 6.55
C CYS A 83 0.94 -6.68 6.97
N LEU A 84 0.99 -7.69 6.10
CA LEU A 84 0.50 -9.04 6.38
C LEU A 84 1.22 -9.64 7.59
N SER A 85 2.55 -9.51 7.63
CA SER A 85 3.35 -10.01 8.75
C SER A 85 2.97 -9.37 10.08
N LYS A 86 2.77 -8.05 10.10
CA LYS A 86 2.30 -7.29 11.28
C LYS A 86 0.90 -7.69 11.70
N ALA A 87 0.07 -8.14 10.77
CA ALA A 87 -1.26 -8.66 11.03
C ALA A 87 -1.29 -10.16 11.42
N GLY A 88 -0.11 -10.78 11.61
CA GLY A 88 0.01 -12.18 12.03
C GLY A 88 0.05 -13.20 10.89
N ILE A 89 -0.01 -12.76 9.63
CA ILE A 89 0.17 -13.61 8.45
C ILE A 89 1.62 -13.47 8.00
N LYS A 90 2.53 -14.21 8.65
CA LYS A 90 3.99 -14.06 8.47
C LYS A 90 4.72 -15.33 8.04
N ASP A 91 4.05 -16.49 8.07
CA ASP A 91 4.68 -17.79 7.83
C ASP A 91 3.71 -18.75 7.13
N GLY A 92 4.23 -19.89 6.64
CA GLY A 92 3.44 -20.98 6.06
C GLY A 92 3.30 -20.94 4.54
N ALA A 93 2.91 -22.08 3.96
CA ALA A 93 2.88 -22.28 2.52
C ALA A 93 1.97 -21.27 1.78
N ALA A 94 0.84 -20.90 2.38
CA ALA A 94 -0.07 -19.91 1.80
C ALA A 94 0.55 -18.51 1.73
N PHE A 95 1.28 -18.09 2.77
CA PHE A 95 1.95 -16.80 2.79
C PHE A 95 3.10 -16.74 1.78
N GLU A 96 3.93 -17.78 1.70
CA GLU A 96 5.00 -17.84 0.69
C GLU A 96 4.45 -17.91 -0.73
N THR A 97 3.35 -18.65 -0.95
CA THR A 97 2.66 -18.69 -2.25
C THR A 97 2.14 -17.31 -2.64
N ALA A 98 1.52 -16.58 -1.71
CA ALA A 98 1.06 -15.21 -1.95
C ALA A 98 2.22 -14.27 -2.30
N LYS A 99 3.34 -14.33 -1.57
CA LYS A 99 4.57 -13.57 -1.86
C LYS A 99 5.08 -13.81 -3.27
N GLN A 100 5.18 -15.06 -3.68
CA GLN A 100 5.64 -15.41 -5.03
C GLN A 100 4.63 -14.97 -6.09
N CYS A 101 3.33 -15.17 -5.85
CA CYS A 101 2.30 -14.67 -6.74
C CYS A 101 2.41 -13.15 -6.96
N LEU A 102 2.57 -12.35 -5.88
CA LEU A 102 2.74 -10.91 -5.99
C LEU A 102 3.94 -10.54 -6.86
N LYS A 103 5.11 -11.17 -6.62
CA LYS A 103 6.31 -10.97 -7.43
C LYS A 103 6.08 -11.28 -8.91
N THR A 104 5.40 -12.38 -9.20
CA THR A 104 5.14 -12.82 -10.58
C THR A 104 4.08 -11.96 -11.27
N GLN A 105 2.98 -11.61 -10.61
CA GLN A 105 1.88 -10.87 -11.26
C GLN A 105 2.20 -9.39 -11.43
N LEU A 106 2.96 -8.80 -10.50
CA LEU A 106 3.29 -7.38 -10.55
C LEU A 106 4.53 -7.09 -11.40
N SER A 107 5.32 -8.10 -11.80
CA SER A 107 6.38 -7.92 -12.81
C SER A 107 5.87 -7.96 -14.26
N LYS A 108 4.65 -8.49 -14.49
CA LYS A 108 4.05 -8.54 -15.82
C LYS A 108 3.66 -7.15 -16.32
N PRO A 109 3.74 -6.86 -17.63
CA PRO A 109 3.20 -5.64 -18.22
C PRO A 109 1.74 -5.35 -17.81
N LEU A 110 1.35 -4.08 -17.83
CA LEU A 110 -0.04 -3.62 -17.70
C LEU A 110 -0.56 -3.27 -19.09
#